data_AF-A0A0H2UI43-F1
#
_entry.id   AF-A0A0H2UI43-F1
#
_cell.length_a   1.000
_cell.length_b   1.000
_cell.length_c   1.000
_cell.angle_alpha   90.00
_cell.angle_beta   90.00
_cell.angle_gamma   90.00
#
_symmetry.space_group_name_H-M   'P 1'
#
loop_
_entity.id
_entity.type
_entity.pdbx_description
1 polymer ?
#
loop_
_entity_poly.entity_id
_entity_poly.type
_entity_poly.pdbx_seq_one_letter_code
_entity_poly.pdbx_strand_id
1 'polypeptide(L)'
;VLSAQDILQPPHLDFFQEIYVITELLQSDLHKIIVSPQHLSSDHIKVFLYQILRGLKYLHSARILHRDIKPGNLLVNSNCVLKICDFGLARVEEPDKSKLMTQEVVTQYYRAPEILMGARHYSAAVDVWSVGCIFGELLGRRILFQAQSPVLQLELITDLLGTPSLEDMRHACEGARTHMLRHRTKPPALSALYTLSSLATHEAVHLLCQMLVFDPDKRITVVDALAHPYLDEGRLRYHSCMCKCCYTTTNAMRQYTVDFEPVTQHTFDDLWEKKLTSIQQVKEEMHKFITEQLNSSRVPLCINPQSAAFKSFAR
;
A
#
# COMPACT_ATOMS: atom_id res chain seq x y z
N VAL A 1 5.25 7.49 1.63
CA VAL A 1 4.49 7.77 0.39
C VAL A 1 5.39 8.51 -0.58
N LEU A 2 5.28 8.20 -1.89
CA LEU A 2 6.03 8.88 -2.96
C LEU A 2 5.65 10.36 -3.03
N SER A 3 6.64 11.25 -3.12
CA SER A 3 6.37 12.68 -3.30
C SER A 3 6.21 13.02 -4.77
N ALA A 4 5.13 13.71 -5.12
CA ALA A 4 5.12 14.57 -6.30
C ALA A 4 5.98 15.79 -5.99
N GLN A 5 6.98 16.06 -6.83
CA GLN A 5 7.91 17.19 -6.69
C GLN A 5 7.46 18.38 -7.53
N ASP A 6 6.90 18.11 -8.71
CA ASP A 6 6.43 19.13 -9.63
C ASP A 6 5.41 18.53 -10.62
N ILE A 7 4.65 19.40 -11.28
CA ILE A 7 3.77 19.05 -12.40
C ILE A 7 4.13 19.98 -13.55
N LEU A 8 4.52 19.40 -14.68
CA LEU A 8 5.01 20.20 -15.80
C LEU A 8 3.91 21.03 -16.42
N GLN A 9 4.23 22.29 -16.69
CA GLN A 9 3.29 23.23 -17.28
C GLN A 9 3.01 22.86 -18.75
N PRO A 10 1.73 22.72 -19.15
CA PRO A 10 1.40 22.67 -20.56
C PRO A 10 1.66 24.04 -21.20
N PRO A 11 2.23 24.12 -22.42
CA PRO A 11 2.56 25.39 -23.06
C PRO A 11 1.34 26.27 -23.33
N HIS A 12 0.15 25.68 -23.48
CA HIS A 12 -1.13 26.38 -23.59
C HIS A 12 -2.28 25.48 -23.10
N LEU A 13 -3.33 26.08 -22.54
CA LEU A 13 -4.55 25.38 -22.07
C LEU A 13 -5.18 24.50 -23.16
N ASP A 14 -5.27 25.02 -24.39
CA ASP A 14 -5.89 24.30 -25.52
C ASP A 14 -5.14 23.02 -25.90
N PHE A 15 -3.84 22.94 -25.61
CA PHE A 15 -3.00 21.76 -25.87
C PHE A 15 -2.82 20.87 -24.63
N PHE A 16 -3.53 21.15 -23.53
CA PHE A 16 -3.43 20.37 -22.32
C PHE A 16 -4.16 19.03 -22.46
N GLN A 17 -3.49 18.05 -23.07
CA GLN A 17 -3.99 16.68 -23.26
C GLN A 17 -3.32 15.67 -22.34
N GLU A 18 -2.11 15.99 -21.87
CA GLU A 18 -1.27 15.09 -21.07
C GLU A 18 -0.81 15.84 -19.81
N ILE A 19 -0.74 15.10 -18.70
CA ILE A 19 -0.20 15.59 -17.43
C ILE A 19 1.09 14.82 -17.15
N TYR A 20 2.18 15.55 -16.97
CA TYR A 20 3.46 14.97 -16.58
C TYR A 20 3.77 15.34 -15.13
N VAL A 21 3.78 14.33 -14.26
CA VAL A 21 4.08 14.48 -12.83
C VAL A 21 5.52 14.07 -12.57
N ILE A 22 6.30 14.98 -12.00
CA ILE A 22 7.68 14.72 -11.56
C ILE A 22 7.65 14.20 -10.14
N THR A 23 8.36 13.11 -9.89
CA THR A 23 8.42 12.45 -8.58
C THR A 23 9.87 12.21 -8.15
N GLU A 24 10.05 11.77 -6.91
CA GLU A 24 11.34 11.22 -6.49
C GLU A 24 11.67 9.95 -7.31
N LEU A 25 12.93 9.80 -7.73
CA LEU A 25 13.40 8.60 -8.40
C LEU A 25 13.67 7.48 -7.39
N LEU A 26 13.05 6.32 -7.60
CA LEU A 26 13.40 5.05 -6.96
C LEU A 26 13.72 4.03 -8.07
N GLN A 27 14.81 3.29 -7.93
CA GLN A 27 15.38 2.49 -9.02
C GLN A 27 14.55 1.23 -9.34
N SER A 28 13.77 0.73 -8.39
CA SER A 28 13.03 -0.53 -8.52
C SER A 28 11.72 -0.49 -7.74
N ASP A 29 10.96 -1.56 -7.87
CA ASP A 29 9.81 -1.92 -7.05
C ASP A 29 10.12 -3.18 -6.23
N LEU A 30 9.33 -3.43 -5.17
CA LEU A 30 9.53 -4.56 -4.27
C LEU A 30 9.27 -5.90 -4.97
N HIS A 31 8.41 -5.94 -6.00
CA HIS A 31 8.17 -7.15 -6.79
C HIS A 31 9.48 -7.65 -7.44
N LYS A 32 10.21 -6.77 -8.12
CA LYS A 32 11.52 -7.11 -8.71
C LYS A 32 12.52 -7.57 -7.66
N ILE A 33 12.53 -6.96 -6.48
CA ILE A 33 13.40 -7.40 -5.39
C ILE A 33 13.03 -8.82 -4.94
N ILE A 34 11.74 -9.14 -4.78
CA ILE A 34 11.22 -10.45 -4.36
C ILE A 34 11.56 -11.56 -5.37
N VAL A 35 11.48 -11.29 -6.67
CA VAL A 35 11.73 -12.32 -7.69
C VAL A 35 13.18 -12.42 -8.15
N SER A 36 14.03 -11.44 -7.78
CA SER A 36 15.45 -11.45 -8.13
C SER A 36 16.24 -12.56 -7.40
N PRO A 37 17.48 -12.86 -7.81
CA PRO A 37 18.38 -13.73 -7.03
C PRO A 37 19.03 -13.00 -5.83
N GLN A 38 18.75 -11.72 -5.61
CA GLN A 38 19.36 -10.97 -4.50
C GLN A 38 18.91 -11.52 -3.15
N HIS A 39 19.86 -11.69 -2.24
CA HIS A 39 19.58 -12.18 -0.89
C HIS A 39 18.80 -11.14 -0.07
N LEU A 40 17.63 -11.53 0.44
CA LEU A 40 16.90 -10.78 1.46
C LEU A 40 17.19 -11.36 2.84
N SER A 41 17.85 -10.58 3.69
CA SER A 41 18.06 -10.91 5.10
C SER A 41 16.81 -10.57 5.93
N SER A 42 16.75 -11.08 7.17
CA SER A 42 15.69 -10.71 8.13
C SER A 42 15.58 -9.19 8.31
N ASP A 43 16.72 -8.49 8.39
CA ASP A 43 16.75 -7.03 8.52
C ASP A 43 16.08 -6.30 7.36
N HIS A 44 16.30 -6.77 6.12
CA HIS A 44 15.64 -6.19 4.95
C HIS A 44 14.12 -6.33 5.07
N ILE A 45 13.63 -7.53 5.46
CA ILE A 45 12.20 -7.80 5.62
C ILE A 45 11.60 -6.89 6.71
N LYS A 46 12.23 -6.81 7.89
CA LYS A 46 11.74 -5.97 9.00
C LYS A 46 11.67 -4.50 8.60
N VAL A 47 12.70 -3.98 7.92
CA VAL A 47 12.77 -2.59 7.47
C VAL A 47 11.76 -2.28 6.36
N PHE A 48 11.53 -3.19 5.41
CA PHE A 48 10.50 -3.00 4.40
C PHE A 48 9.10 -3.05 5.02
N LEU A 49 8.81 -4.05 5.85
CA LEU A 49 7.51 -4.18 6.52
C LEU A 49 7.20 -2.96 7.39
N TYR A 50 8.17 -2.50 8.19
CA TYR A 50 8.05 -1.29 9.00
C TYR A 50 7.71 -0.06 8.14
N GLN A 51 8.42 0.16 7.03
CA GLN A 51 8.18 1.32 6.16
C GLN A 51 6.80 1.28 5.47
N ILE A 52 6.33 0.09 5.08
CA ILE A 52 4.99 -0.09 4.50
C ILE A 52 3.93 0.29 5.53
N LEU A 53 3.98 -0.29 6.73
CA LEU A 53 3.03 -0.01 7.81
C LEU A 53 3.10 1.45 8.26
N ARG A 54 4.29 2.03 8.41
CA ARG A 54 4.47 3.46 8.72
C ARG A 54 3.83 4.36 7.66
N GLY A 55 3.95 3.99 6.38
CA GLY A 55 3.29 4.68 5.27
C GLY A 55 1.77 4.58 5.34
N LEU A 56 1.24 3.39 5.62
CA LEU A 56 -0.20 3.16 5.77
C LEU A 56 -0.77 3.89 6.99
N LYS A 57 -0.07 3.94 8.13
CA LYS A 57 -0.52 4.70 9.32
C LYS A 57 -0.78 6.15 8.96
N TYR A 58 0.13 6.76 8.19
CA TYR A 58 -0.03 8.12 7.69
C TYR A 58 -1.25 8.25 6.77
N LEU A 59 -1.40 7.36 5.78
CA LEU A 59 -2.55 7.38 4.85
C LEU A 59 -3.90 7.17 5.56
N HIS A 60 -3.97 6.19 6.45
CA HIS A 60 -5.19 5.88 7.22
C HIS A 60 -5.56 7.03 8.17
N SER A 61 -4.59 7.71 8.76
CA SER A 61 -4.86 8.95 9.52
C SER A 61 -5.40 10.09 8.65
N ALA A 62 -5.10 10.07 7.35
CA ALA A 62 -5.69 10.98 6.36
C ALA A 62 -7.04 10.50 5.83
N ARG A 63 -7.56 9.38 6.34
CA ARG A 63 -8.76 8.68 5.85
C ARG A 63 -8.63 8.19 4.41
N ILE A 64 -7.42 7.93 3.94
CA ILE A 64 -7.16 7.38 2.60
C ILE A 64 -6.96 5.87 2.72
N LEU A 65 -7.81 5.10 2.04
CA LEU A 65 -7.65 3.66 1.81
C LEU A 65 -6.91 3.47 0.49
N HIS A 66 -5.78 2.74 0.48
CA HIS A 66 -5.02 2.59 -0.76
C HIS A 66 -5.63 1.55 -1.70
N ARG A 67 -6.16 0.45 -1.16
CA ARG A 67 -6.91 -0.62 -1.85
C ARG A 67 -6.16 -1.46 -2.90
N ASP A 68 -4.96 -1.03 -3.31
CA ASP A 68 -4.09 -1.74 -4.25
C ASP A 68 -2.65 -1.84 -3.74
N ILE A 69 -2.50 -2.15 -2.45
CA ILE A 69 -1.18 -2.45 -1.86
C ILE A 69 -0.69 -3.79 -2.42
N LYS A 70 0.39 -3.73 -3.20
CA LYS A 70 1.06 -4.89 -3.80
C LYS A 70 2.53 -4.57 -4.03
N PRO A 71 3.42 -5.57 -4.18
CA PRO A 71 4.85 -5.33 -4.31
C PRO A 71 5.24 -4.40 -5.48
N GLY A 72 4.46 -4.38 -6.57
CA GLY A 72 4.68 -3.46 -7.70
C GLY A 72 4.40 -1.99 -7.39
N ASN A 73 3.56 -1.70 -6.38
CA ASN A 73 3.20 -0.34 -5.94
C ASN A 73 4.05 0.12 -4.73
N LEU A 74 5.10 -0.63 -4.41
CA LEU A 74 6.05 -0.34 -3.34
C LEU A 74 7.42 -0.10 -3.96
N LEU A 75 7.71 1.15 -4.28
CA LEU A 75 8.98 1.54 -4.88
C LEU A 75 10.11 1.46 -3.86
N VAL A 76 11.30 1.05 -4.30
CA VAL A 76 12.48 0.85 -3.46
C VAL A 76 13.75 1.36 -4.12
N ASN A 77 14.71 1.78 -3.31
CA ASN A 77 16.06 2.16 -3.76
C ASN A 77 17.16 1.29 -3.14
N SER A 78 18.40 1.49 -3.60
CA SER A 78 19.59 0.78 -3.12
C SER A 78 19.86 0.96 -1.62
N ASN A 79 19.32 2.01 -1.01
CA ASN A 79 19.44 2.28 0.43
C ASN A 79 18.29 1.64 1.23
N CYS A 80 17.51 0.74 0.62
CA CYS A 80 16.32 0.10 1.19
C CYS A 80 15.22 1.09 1.63
N VAL A 81 15.24 2.33 1.12
CA VAL A 81 14.12 3.27 1.34
C VAL A 81 12.95 2.81 0.48
N LEU A 82 11.79 2.66 1.10
CA LEU A 82 10.55 2.22 0.46
C LEU A 82 9.53 3.34 0.45
N LYS A 83 8.82 3.49 -0.68
CA LYS A 83 7.72 4.44 -0.84
C LYS A 83 6.52 3.79 -1.53
N ILE A 84 5.35 3.92 -0.90
CA ILE A 84 4.05 3.59 -1.48
C ILE A 84 3.74 4.57 -2.63
N CYS A 85 3.34 4.05 -3.78
CA CYS A 85 2.90 4.81 -4.96
C CYS A 85 1.60 4.22 -5.55
N ASP A 86 1.12 4.84 -6.63
CA ASP A 86 -0.08 4.43 -7.38
C ASP A 86 -1.39 4.47 -6.57
N PHE A 87 -1.91 5.69 -6.44
CA PHE A 87 -3.17 5.97 -5.75
C PHE A 87 -4.37 5.92 -6.69
N GLY A 88 -4.25 5.33 -7.90
CA GLY A 88 -5.32 5.34 -8.91
C GLY A 88 -6.61 4.64 -8.48
N LEU A 89 -6.54 3.76 -7.48
CA LEU A 89 -7.69 3.04 -6.89
C LEU A 89 -7.94 3.45 -5.43
N ALA A 90 -7.20 4.44 -4.93
CA ALA A 90 -7.35 4.91 -3.57
C ALA A 90 -8.70 5.60 -3.40
N ARG A 91 -9.27 5.52 -2.19
CA ARG A 91 -10.53 6.17 -1.85
C ARG A 91 -10.46 6.81 -0.48
N VAL A 92 -11.21 7.88 -0.29
CA VAL A 92 -11.52 8.37 1.06
C VAL A 92 -12.44 7.36 1.74
N GLU A 93 -12.13 7.04 2.99
CA GLU A 93 -12.95 6.18 3.83
C GLU A 93 -14.34 6.79 4.02
N GLU A 94 -15.38 6.06 3.61
CA GLU A 94 -16.77 6.47 3.80
C GLU A 94 -17.22 6.14 5.23
N PRO A 95 -17.53 7.15 6.07
CA PRO A 95 -17.91 6.92 7.46
C PRO A 95 -19.31 6.31 7.58
N ASP A 96 -20.18 6.55 6.60
CA ASP A 96 -21.52 5.99 6.59
C ASP A 96 -21.51 4.54 6.05
N LYS A 97 -21.65 3.59 6.97
CA LYS A 97 -21.69 2.14 6.66
C LYS A 97 -22.87 1.75 5.76
N SER A 98 -23.89 2.60 5.60
CA SER A 98 -25.02 2.33 4.71
C SER A 98 -24.70 2.61 3.24
N LYS A 99 -23.69 3.44 2.96
CA LYS A 99 -23.27 3.75 1.60
C LYS A 99 -22.36 2.67 1.04
N LEU A 100 -22.56 2.40 -0.25
CA LEU A 100 -21.83 1.38 -0.98
C LEU A 100 -20.49 1.93 -1.46
N MET A 101 -19.44 1.13 -1.32
CA MET A 101 -18.11 1.41 -1.85
C MET A 101 -17.85 0.55 -3.08
N THR A 102 -17.32 1.15 -4.15
CA THR A 102 -17.08 0.45 -5.43
C THR A 102 -16.02 -0.63 -5.29
N GLN A 103 -16.19 -1.73 -6.03
CA GLN A 103 -15.20 -2.81 -6.14
C GLN A 103 -14.52 -2.71 -7.50
N GLU A 104 -13.37 -2.06 -7.55
CA GLU A 104 -12.59 -1.97 -8.80
C GLU A 104 -11.80 -3.26 -9.04
N VAL A 105 -11.84 -3.75 -10.27
CA VAL A 105 -11.27 -5.06 -10.63
C VAL A 105 -9.85 -4.90 -11.17
N VAL A 106 -8.84 -5.08 -10.30
CA VAL A 106 -7.40 -5.15 -10.67
C VAL A 106 -6.75 -6.45 -10.15
N THR A 107 -5.50 -6.45 -9.70
CA THR A 107 -4.76 -7.65 -9.28
C THR A 107 -5.44 -8.32 -8.07
N GLN A 108 -5.69 -9.62 -8.12
CA GLN A 108 -6.48 -10.32 -7.07
C GLN A 108 -5.66 -10.92 -5.93
N TYR A 109 -4.36 -11.15 -6.13
CA TYR A 109 -3.51 -11.93 -5.19
C TYR A 109 -3.41 -11.33 -3.78
N TYR A 110 -3.58 -10.01 -3.67
CA TYR A 110 -3.45 -9.24 -2.43
C TYR A 110 -4.80 -8.74 -1.91
N ARG A 111 -5.92 -9.13 -2.52
CA ARG A 111 -7.25 -8.69 -2.10
C ARG A 111 -7.69 -9.41 -0.84
N ALA A 112 -8.30 -8.64 0.06
CA ALA A 112 -8.84 -9.14 1.31
C ALA A 112 -10.07 -10.04 1.10
N PRO A 113 -10.34 -10.99 2.00
CA PRO A 113 -11.46 -11.92 1.89
C PRO A 113 -12.81 -11.22 1.76
N GLU A 114 -13.03 -10.13 2.51
CA GLU A 114 -14.25 -9.34 2.46
C GLU A 114 -14.51 -8.74 1.07
N ILE A 115 -13.45 -8.32 0.35
CA ILE A 115 -13.56 -7.82 -1.02
C ILE A 115 -13.91 -8.96 -1.98
N LEU A 116 -13.26 -10.12 -1.84
CA LEU A 116 -13.53 -11.31 -2.64
C LEU A 116 -14.95 -11.86 -2.41
N MET A 117 -15.47 -11.70 -1.19
CA MET A 117 -16.82 -12.11 -0.80
C MET A 117 -17.91 -11.08 -1.13
N GLY A 118 -17.57 -9.97 -1.78
CA GLY A 118 -18.56 -9.02 -2.24
C GLY A 118 -19.06 -8.05 -1.15
N ALA A 119 -18.25 -7.76 -0.12
CA ALA A 119 -18.61 -6.79 0.91
C ALA A 119 -18.87 -5.40 0.30
N ARG A 120 -19.98 -4.80 0.72
CA ARG A 120 -20.47 -3.51 0.23
C ARG A 120 -19.78 -2.31 0.87
N HIS A 121 -19.19 -2.52 2.04
CA HIS A 121 -18.45 -1.53 2.82
C HIS A 121 -17.21 -2.22 3.38
N TYR A 122 -16.09 -1.50 3.41
CA TYR A 122 -14.80 -2.02 3.84
C TYR A 122 -13.95 -0.88 4.44
N SER A 123 -13.00 -1.24 5.30
CA SER A 123 -12.19 -0.31 6.08
C SER A 123 -10.71 -0.40 5.71
N ALA A 124 -9.86 0.35 6.44
CA ALA A 124 -8.40 0.25 6.41
C ALA A 124 -7.85 -1.18 6.58
N ALA A 125 -8.63 -2.10 7.14
CA ALA A 125 -8.25 -3.50 7.29
C ALA A 125 -7.90 -4.19 5.96
N VAL A 126 -8.47 -3.73 4.82
CA VAL A 126 -8.14 -4.30 3.50
C VAL A 126 -6.67 -4.12 3.14
N ASP A 127 -6.09 -2.96 3.49
CA ASP A 127 -4.68 -2.68 3.23
C ASP A 127 -3.78 -3.54 4.14
N VAL A 128 -4.19 -3.78 5.40
CA VAL A 128 -3.45 -4.64 6.33
C VAL A 128 -3.40 -6.09 5.83
N TRP A 129 -4.50 -6.59 5.27
CA TRP A 129 -4.51 -7.91 4.64
C TRP A 129 -3.49 -7.99 3.50
N SER A 130 -3.49 -7.00 2.61
CA SER A 130 -2.52 -6.92 1.51
C SER A 130 -1.08 -6.92 2.03
N VAL A 131 -0.80 -6.19 3.12
CA VAL A 131 0.51 -6.22 3.78
C VAL A 131 0.84 -7.60 4.33
N GLY A 132 -0.12 -8.32 4.91
CA GLY A 132 0.06 -9.72 5.33
C GLY A 132 0.48 -10.62 4.17
N CYS A 133 -0.19 -10.53 3.02
CA CYS A 133 0.20 -11.27 1.82
C CYS A 133 1.63 -10.94 1.38
N ILE A 134 2.00 -9.65 1.35
CA ILE A 134 3.35 -9.18 1.00
C ILE A 134 4.38 -9.67 2.01
N PHE A 135 4.04 -9.70 3.30
CA PHE A 135 4.94 -10.18 4.34
C PHE A 135 5.21 -11.68 4.20
N GLY A 136 4.17 -12.49 3.95
CA GLY A 136 4.34 -13.90 3.61
C GLY A 136 5.19 -14.11 2.36
N GLU A 137 5.02 -13.27 1.35
CA GLU A 137 5.81 -13.30 0.12
C GLU A 137 7.28 -12.86 0.34
N LEU A 138 7.54 -11.88 1.21
CA LEU A 138 8.90 -11.50 1.60
C LEU A 138 9.62 -12.65 2.33
N LEU A 139 8.91 -13.38 3.19
CA LEU A 139 9.44 -14.54 3.91
C LEU A 139 9.69 -15.73 2.98
N GLY A 140 8.76 -16.01 2.06
CA GLY A 140 8.77 -17.20 1.20
C GLY A 140 9.31 -17.02 -0.22
N ARG A 141 9.61 -15.78 -0.64
CA ARG A 141 10.05 -15.41 -2.00
C ARG A 141 9.09 -15.84 -3.12
N ARG A 142 7.82 -16.07 -2.79
CA ARG A 142 6.75 -16.47 -3.71
C ARG A 142 5.43 -15.85 -3.28
N ILE A 143 4.58 -15.54 -4.25
CA ILE A 143 3.24 -15.00 -3.99
C ILE A 143 2.50 -15.97 -3.05
N LEU A 144 2.00 -15.46 -1.93
CA LEU A 144 1.38 -16.28 -0.88
C LEU A 144 0.09 -16.96 -1.37
N PHE A 145 -0.76 -16.21 -2.07
CA PHE A 145 -2.02 -16.70 -2.63
C PHE A 145 -2.10 -16.36 -4.11
N GLN A 146 -1.68 -17.29 -4.97
CA GLN A 146 -1.66 -17.11 -6.42
C GLN A 146 -2.77 -17.93 -7.09
N ALA A 147 -3.94 -17.34 -7.30
CA ALA A 147 -5.07 -18.01 -7.94
C ALA A 147 -5.51 -17.38 -9.26
N GLN A 148 -6.10 -18.17 -10.16
CA GLN A 148 -6.55 -17.69 -11.47
C GLN A 148 -7.90 -16.96 -11.43
N SER A 149 -8.68 -17.12 -10.35
CA SER A 149 -10.00 -16.49 -10.19
C SER A 149 -10.26 -16.08 -8.74
N PRO A 150 -11.22 -15.16 -8.49
CA PRO A 150 -11.57 -14.74 -7.13
C PRO A 150 -12.07 -15.89 -6.25
N VAL A 151 -12.75 -16.87 -6.85
CA VAL A 151 -13.25 -18.06 -6.15
C VAL A 151 -12.08 -18.94 -5.69
N LEU A 152 -11.16 -19.24 -6.60
CA LEU A 152 -9.95 -20.01 -6.27
C LEU A 152 -9.05 -19.26 -5.28
N GLN A 153 -9.00 -17.93 -5.36
CA GLN A 153 -8.29 -17.10 -4.39
C GLN A 153 -8.85 -17.30 -2.99
N LEU A 154 -10.17 -17.30 -2.85
CA LEU A 154 -10.86 -17.53 -1.58
C LEU A 154 -10.66 -18.97 -1.07
N GLU A 155 -10.58 -19.95 -1.96
CA GLU A 155 -10.24 -21.33 -1.60
C GLU A 155 -8.83 -21.46 -1.03
N LEU A 156 -7.81 -20.85 -1.65
CA LEU A 156 -6.44 -20.84 -1.12
C LEU A 156 -6.36 -20.18 0.26
N ILE A 157 -7.10 -19.09 0.46
CA ILE A 157 -7.19 -18.42 1.75
C ILE A 157 -7.81 -19.36 2.80
N THR A 158 -8.90 -20.04 2.43
CA THR A 158 -9.60 -21.00 3.30
C THR A 158 -8.75 -22.22 3.62
N ASP A 159 -7.90 -22.67 2.69
CA ASP A 159 -6.97 -23.78 2.93
C ASP A 159 -5.93 -23.44 4.00
N LEU A 160 -5.50 -22.18 4.08
CA LEU A 160 -4.57 -21.72 5.10
C LEU A 160 -5.27 -21.39 6.43
N LEU A 161 -6.32 -20.58 6.40
CA LEU A 161 -6.97 -20.01 7.59
C LEU A 161 -8.08 -20.91 8.16
N GLY A 162 -8.46 -21.96 7.45
CA GLY A 162 -9.63 -22.76 7.76
C GLY A 162 -10.93 -22.13 7.27
N THR A 163 -12.03 -22.86 7.41
CA THR A 163 -13.36 -22.37 7.02
C THR A 163 -13.83 -21.27 7.99
N PRO A 164 -14.15 -20.05 7.49
CA PRO A 164 -14.59 -18.96 8.34
C PRO A 164 -15.96 -19.26 8.97
N SER A 165 -16.18 -18.74 10.17
CA SER A 165 -17.49 -18.84 10.82
C SER A 165 -18.52 -17.92 10.15
N LEU A 166 -19.81 -18.09 10.49
CA LEU A 166 -20.85 -17.17 10.04
C LEU A 166 -20.63 -15.73 10.51
N GLU A 167 -20.01 -15.56 11.68
CA GLU A 167 -19.68 -14.26 12.26
C GLU A 167 -18.57 -13.57 11.45
N ASP A 168 -17.55 -14.35 11.05
CA ASP A 168 -16.44 -13.83 10.24
C ASP A 168 -16.90 -13.44 8.82
N MET A 169 -17.97 -14.08 8.32
CA MET A 169 -18.60 -13.80 7.02
C MET A 169 -19.76 -12.81 7.09
N ARG A 170 -19.94 -12.04 8.19
CA ARG A 170 -21.11 -11.16 8.35
C ARG A 170 -21.27 -10.11 7.24
N HIS A 171 -20.17 -9.72 6.59
CA HIS A 171 -20.15 -8.73 5.51
C HIS A 171 -20.21 -9.36 4.10
N ALA A 172 -20.20 -10.69 4.01
CA ALA A 172 -20.23 -11.40 2.73
C ALA A 172 -21.58 -11.25 2.02
N CYS A 173 -21.55 -11.21 0.69
CA CYS A 173 -22.77 -11.32 -0.11
C CYS A 173 -23.37 -12.73 0.01
N GLU A 174 -24.68 -12.86 -0.26
CA GLU A 174 -25.40 -14.13 -0.14
C GLU A 174 -24.79 -15.24 -1.02
N GLY A 175 -24.36 -14.90 -2.24
CA GLY A 175 -23.71 -15.84 -3.15
C GLY A 175 -22.40 -16.40 -2.60
N ALA A 176 -21.52 -15.52 -2.09
CA ALA A 176 -20.24 -15.93 -1.52
C ALA A 176 -20.42 -16.75 -0.22
N ARG A 177 -21.34 -16.34 0.65
CA ARG A 177 -21.67 -17.08 1.88
C ARG A 177 -22.20 -18.47 1.57
N THR A 178 -23.13 -18.58 0.62
CA THR A 178 -23.68 -19.87 0.20
C THR A 178 -22.62 -20.76 -0.41
N HIS A 179 -21.71 -20.20 -1.22
CA HIS A 179 -20.58 -20.93 -1.79
C HIS A 179 -19.66 -21.51 -0.71
N MET A 180 -19.29 -20.72 0.30
CA MET A 180 -18.44 -21.17 1.41
C MET A 180 -19.09 -22.28 2.25
N LEU A 181 -20.38 -22.15 2.56
CA LEU A 181 -21.10 -23.13 3.39
C LEU A 181 -21.36 -24.47 2.70
N ARG A 182 -21.28 -24.53 1.36
CA ARG A 182 -21.41 -25.79 0.60
C ARG A 182 -20.17 -26.68 0.73
N HIS A 183 -19.03 -26.11 1.07
CA HIS A 183 -17.77 -26.84 1.18
C HIS A 183 -17.65 -27.50 2.55
N ARG A 184 -16.89 -28.60 2.62
CA ARG A 184 -16.58 -29.23 3.92
C ARG A 184 -15.75 -28.28 4.77
N THR A 185 -16.07 -28.21 6.06
CA THR A 185 -15.28 -27.46 7.05
C THR A 185 -13.84 -27.96 7.06
N LYS A 186 -12.89 -27.03 6.91
CA LYS A 186 -11.45 -27.26 6.95
C LYS A 186 -10.86 -26.64 8.23
N PRO A 187 -10.00 -27.35 8.97
CA PRO A 187 -9.25 -26.75 10.07
C PRO A 187 -8.19 -25.78 9.53
N PRO A 188 -7.75 -24.79 10.32
CA PRO A 188 -6.65 -23.90 9.94
C PRO A 188 -5.32 -24.67 9.81
N ALA A 189 -4.53 -24.33 8.79
CA ALA A 189 -3.22 -24.92 8.49
C ALA A 189 -2.06 -23.92 8.72
N LEU A 190 -2.15 -23.11 9.78
CA LEU A 190 -1.19 -22.02 10.08
C LEU A 190 0.25 -22.51 10.28
N SER A 191 0.47 -23.79 10.60
CA SER A 191 1.80 -24.38 10.68
C SER A 191 2.56 -24.31 9.35
N ALA A 192 1.85 -24.25 8.22
CA ALA A 192 2.44 -24.06 6.90
C ALA A 192 3.20 -22.72 6.76
N LEU A 193 2.90 -21.71 7.58
CA LEU A 193 3.63 -20.44 7.56
C LEU A 193 5.06 -20.57 8.09
N TYR A 194 5.33 -21.52 9.00
CA TYR A 194 6.68 -21.80 9.49
C TYR A 194 7.57 -22.47 8.44
N THR A 195 6.99 -23.02 7.37
CA THR A 195 7.74 -23.70 6.30
C THR A 195 8.09 -22.76 5.14
N LEU A 196 7.71 -21.48 5.22
CA LEU A 196 8.01 -20.48 4.18
C LEU A 196 9.52 -20.31 3.98
N SER A 197 10.28 -20.16 5.06
CA SER A 197 11.75 -20.15 5.06
C SER A 197 12.29 -20.19 6.49
N SER A 198 13.61 -20.24 6.65
CA SER A 198 14.27 -20.08 7.96
C SER A 198 14.07 -18.70 8.60
N LEU A 199 13.60 -17.71 7.84
CA LEU A 199 13.31 -16.36 8.34
C LEU A 199 11.91 -16.26 8.97
N ALA A 200 11.06 -17.28 8.81
CA ALA A 200 9.73 -17.37 9.42
C ALA A 200 9.83 -17.73 10.91
N THR A 201 10.42 -16.82 11.71
CA THR A 201 10.52 -16.96 13.17
C THR A 201 9.13 -16.95 13.82
N HIS A 202 9.04 -17.37 15.08
CA HIS A 202 7.77 -17.36 15.81
C HIS A 202 7.12 -15.96 15.85
N GLU A 203 7.90 -14.91 16.07
CA GLU A 203 7.41 -13.52 16.06
C GLU A 203 6.94 -13.08 14.66
N ALA A 204 7.64 -13.50 13.60
CA ALA A 204 7.27 -13.21 12.23
C ALA A 204 5.93 -13.86 11.89
N VAL A 205 5.79 -15.16 12.18
CA VAL A 205 4.55 -15.91 11.92
C VAL A 205 3.41 -15.41 12.80
N HIS A 206 3.68 -15.03 14.05
CA HIS A 206 2.66 -14.46 14.94
C HIS A 206 2.08 -13.16 14.38
N LEU A 207 2.91 -12.20 13.98
CA LEU A 207 2.45 -10.96 13.34
C LEU A 207 1.71 -11.25 12.03
N LEU A 208 2.24 -12.18 11.21
CA LEU A 208 1.62 -12.57 9.95
C LEU A 208 0.20 -13.15 10.16
N CYS A 209 0.01 -14.02 11.15
CA CYS A 209 -1.30 -14.56 11.52
C CYS A 209 -2.27 -13.47 12.00
N GLN A 210 -1.77 -12.44 12.69
CA GLN A 210 -2.60 -11.31 13.13
C GLN A 210 -3.03 -10.39 11.96
N MET A 211 -2.25 -10.34 10.88
CA MET A 211 -2.61 -9.65 9.63
C MET A 211 -3.56 -10.49 8.75
N LEU A 212 -3.36 -11.81 8.70
CA LEU A 212 -4.14 -12.75 7.89
C LEU A 212 -5.34 -13.30 8.69
N VAL A 213 -6.28 -12.40 9.00
CA VAL A 213 -7.54 -12.74 9.68
C VAL A 213 -8.71 -12.53 8.73
N PHE A 214 -9.63 -13.50 8.69
CA PHE A 214 -10.82 -13.46 7.82
C PHE A 214 -11.72 -12.27 8.16
N ASP A 215 -12.09 -12.13 9.43
CA ASP A 215 -12.89 -11.02 9.93
C ASP A 215 -12.07 -9.73 9.97
N PRO A 216 -12.43 -8.70 9.18
CA PRO A 216 -11.68 -7.44 9.14
C PRO A 216 -11.69 -6.69 10.47
N ASP A 217 -12.69 -6.86 11.33
CA ASP A 217 -12.75 -6.15 12.62
C ASP A 217 -11.92 -6.86 13.70
N LYS A 218 -11.51 -8.12 13.48
CA LYS A 218 -10.58 -8.86 14.35
C LYS A 218 -9.13 -8.79 13.84
N ARG A 219 -8.93 -8.28 12.62
CA ARG A 219 -7.61 -8.11 11.99
C ARG A 219 -6.84 -7.02 12.73
N ILE A 220 -5.54 -7.24 12.94
CA ILE A 220 -4.69 -6.26 13.61
C ILE A 220 -4.74 -4.90 12.91
N THR A 221 -4.75 -3.81 13.67
CA THR A 221 -4.67 -2.47 13.08
C THR A 221 -3.23 -2.16 12.65
N VAL A 222 -3.03 -1.16 11.78
CA VAL A 222 -1.67 -0.72 11.44
C VAL A 222 -0.91 -0.21 12.67
N VAL A 223 -1.61 0.41 13.62
CA VAL A 223 -1.02 0.94 14.86
C VAL A 223 -0.51 -0.21 15.74
N ASP A 224 -1.34 -1.23 15.95
CA ASP A 224 -0.97 -2.39 16.77
C ASP A 224 0.09 -3.25 16.07
N ALA A 225 0.01 -3.38 14.74
CA ALA A 225 1.03 -4.05 13.95
C ALA A 225 2.38 -3.35 14.08
N LEU A 226 2.39 -2.01 14.01
CA LEU A 226 3.60 -1.22 14.27
C LEU A 226 4.13 -1.43 15.68
N ALA A 227 3.28 -1.60 16.70
CA ALA A 227 3.69 -1.87 18.08
C ALA A 227 4.17 -3.32 18.34
N HIS A 228 4.05 -4.22 17.35
CA HIS A 228 4.42 -5.62 17.53
C HIS A 228 5.95 -5.81 17.65
N PRO A 229 6.46 -6.65 18.59
CA PRO A 229 7.90 -6.80 18.86
C PRO A 229 8.76 -7.15 17.64
N TYR A 230 8.23 -7.92 16.69
CA TYR A 230 8.90 -8.25 15.43
C TYR A 230 9.46 -7.02 14.67
N LEU A 231 8.83 -5.85 14.81
CA LEU A 231 9.21 -4.62 14.12
C LEU A 231 10.18 -3.73 14.89
N ASP A 232 10.55 -4.06 16.13
CA ASP A 232 11.39 -3.19 16.96
C ASP A 232 12.76 -2.93 16.33
N GLU A 233 13.43 -3.98 15.85
CA GLU A 233 14.71 -3.85 15.16
C GLU A 233 14.58 -3.11 13.82
N GLY A 234 13.49 -3.36 13.07
CA GLY A 234 13.20 -2.67 11.81
C GLY A 234 13.00 -1.17 12.02
N ARG A 235 12.23 -0.78 13.05
CA ARG A 235 12.01 0.60 13.48
C ARG A 235 13.33 1.26 13.87
N LEU A 236 14.11 0.61 14.75
CA LEU A 236 15.37 1.15 15.23
C LEU A 236 16.36 1.36 14.08
N ARG A 237 16.50 0.39 13.18
CA ARG A 237 17.38 0.48 12.02
C ARG A 237 16.97 1.61 11.08
N TYR A 238 15.69 1.72 10.78
CA TYR A 238 15.16 2.81 9.95
C TYR A 238 15.51 4.19 10.53
N HIS A 239 15.27 4.40 11.83
CA HIS A 239 15.53 5.69 12.47
C HIS A 239 17.01 5.96 12.75
N SER A 240 17.85 4.93 12.83
CA SER A 240 19.28 5.08 13.07
C SER A 240 20.06 5.51 11.83
N CYS A 241 19.65 5.13 10.62
CA CYS A 241 20.44 5.43 9.42
C CYS A 241 19.69 5.72 8.11
N MET A 242 18.35 5.58 8.06
CA MET A 242 17.60 5.68 6.79
C MET A 242 16.64 6.86 6.72
N CYS A 243 16.01 7.19 7.85
CA CYS A 243 14.99 8.22 7.91
C CYS A 243 15.57 9.63 7.72
N LYS A 244 14.72 10.55 7.25
CA LYS A 244 15.03 12.00 7.18
C LYS A 244 14.64 12.76 8.45
N CYS A 245 13.89 12.14 9.38
CA CYS A 245 13.41 12.80 10.60
C CYS A 245 14.38 12.75 11.78
N CYS A 246 15.42 11.90 11.72
CA CYS A 246 16.48 11.82 12.71
C CYS A 246 17.80 12.25 12.07
N TYR A 247 18.68 12.90 12.84
CA TYR A 247 19.93 13.45 12.33
C TYR A 247 21.07 13.28 13.32
N THR A 248 22.31 13.30 12.85
CA THR A 248 23.50 13.25 13.70
C THR A 248 24.02 14.66 13.88
N THR A 249 24.21 15.08 15.14
CA THR A 249 24.77 16.39 15.49
C THR A 249 26.28 16.44 15.22
N THR A 250 26.87 17.64 15.26
CA THR A 250 28.32 17.85 15.12
C THR A 250 29.15 17.08 16.15
N ASN A 251 28.56 16.76 17.31
CA ASN A 251 29.21 16.00 18.37
C ASN A 251 29.04 14.47 18.20
N ALA A 252 28.71 14.02 16.98
CA ALA A 252 28.44 12.61 16.63
C ALA A 252 27.28 11.95 17.40
N MET A 253 26.44 12.73 18.10
CA MET A 253 25.27 12.21 18.82
C MET A 253 24.05 12.18 17.89
N ARG A 254 23.41 11.01 17.78
CA ARG A 254 22.17 10.83 17.02
C ARG A 254 20.98 11.44 17.79
N GLN A 255 20.29 12.38 17.15
CA GLN A 255 19.04 12.94 17.63
C GLN A 255 17.88 12.23 16.96
N TYR A 256 17.03 11.60 17.78
CA TYR A 256 15.86 10.86 17.33
C TYR A 256 14.63 11.79 17.33
N THR A 257 13.74 11.59 16.36
CA THR A 257 12.42 12.23 16.38
C THR A 257 11.63 11.79 17.60
N VAL A 258 10.78 12.69 18.11
CA VAL A 258 9.89 12.40 19.25
C VAL A 258 8.76 11.44 18.87
N ASP A 259 8.35 11.46 17.60
CA ASP A 259 7.35 10.55 17.05
C ASP A 259 7.95 9.82 15.84
N PHE A 260 8.14 8.51 15.99
CA PHE A 260 8.68 7.65 14.95
C PHE A 260 7.71 7.42 13.80
N GLU A 261 6.41 7.56 14.04
CA GLU A 261 5.34 7.11 13.16
C GLU A 261 4.23 8.18 13.12
N PRO A 262 4.52 9.37 12.56
CA PRO A 262 3.62 10.50 12.58
C PRO A 262 2.37 10.25 11.76
N VAL A 263 1.29 10.88 12.20
CA VAL A 263 0.01 10.99 11.50
C VAL A 263 -0.07 12.33 10.74
N THR A 264 -1.00 12.43 9.79
CA THR A 264 -1.30 13.73 9.17
C THR A 264 -2.02 14.65 10.16
N GLN A 265 -1.85 15.96 10.02
CA GLN A 265 -2.57 16.97 10.80
C GLN A 265 -4.01 17.18 10.28
N HIS A 266 -4.23 16.91 9.00
CA HIS A 266 -5.51 17.12 8.33
C HIS A 266 -5.91 15.88 7.53
N THR A 267 -7.20 15.55 7.56
CA THR A 267 -7.77 14.53 6.69
C THR A 267 -7.72 14.98 5.23
N PHE A 268 -7.68 14.04 4.29
CA PHE A 268 -7.75 14.36 2.87
C PHE A 268 -9.12 14.96 2.52
N ASP A 269 -9.12 16.07 1.80
CA ASP A 269 -10.32 16.73 1.30
C ASP A 269 -10.57 16.33 -0.16
N ASP A 270 -11.58 15.49 -0.39
CA ASP A 270 -11.99 15.04 -1.72
C ASP A 270 -13.02 15.98 -2.40
N LEU A 271 -13.38 17.11 -1.78
CA LEU A 271 -14.29 18.08 -2.38
C LEU A 271 -13.71 18.71 -3.65
N TRP A 272 -12.38 18.78 -3.77
CA TRP A 272 -11.73 19.23 -5.00
C TRP A 272 -12.07 18.29 -6.17
N GLU A 273 -11.94 16.98 -5.97
CA GLU A 273 -12.28 15.97 -7.00
C GLU A 273 -13.77 15.97 -7.33
N LYS A 274 -14.65 16.11 -6.33
CA LYS A 274 -16.11 16.14 -6.53
C LYS A 274 -16.59 17.29 -7.41
N LYS A 275 -15.82 18.38 -7.52
CA LYS A 275 -16.13 19.52 -8.38
C LYS A 275 -15.71 19.30 -9.84
N LEU A 276 -14.86 18.31 -10.12
CA LEU A 276 -14.34 18.02 -11.45
C LEU A 276 -15.30 17.15 -12.25
N THR A 277 -16.37 17.78 -12.75
CA THR A 277 -17.45 17.08 -13.47
C THR A 277 -17.26 17.04 -15.00
N SER A 278 -16.27 17.75 -15.52
CA SER A 278 -15.97 17.80 -16.95
C SER A 278 -14.46 17.91 -17.20
N ILE A 279 -14.01 17.43 -18.37
CA ILE A 279 -12.60 17.54 -18.79
C ILE A 279 -12.15 19.01 -18.82
N GLN A 280 -13.02 19.92 -19.24
CA GLN A 280 -12.70 21.35 -19.29
C GLN A 280 -12.38 21.91 -17.89
N GLN A 281 -13.20 21.60 -16.88
CA GLN A 281 -12.93 22.01 -15.49
C GLN A 281 -11.63 21.41 -14.96
N VAL A 282 -11.34 20.14 -15.29
CA VAL A 282 -10.06 19.51 -14.90
C VAL A 282 -8.89 20.31 -15.47
N LYS A 283 -8.93 20.66 -16.76
CA LYS A 283 -7.86 21.43 -17.41
C LYS A 283 -7.69 22.81 -16.77
N GLU A 284 -8.78 23.52 -16.53
CA GLU A 284 -8.78 24.87 -15.95
C GLU A 284 -8.21 24.86 -14.52
N GLU A 285 -8.71 23.98 -13.65
CA GLU A 285 -8.26 23.88 -12.26
C GLU A 285 -6.80 23.40 -12.16
N MET A 286 -6.41 22.41 -12.96
CA MET A 286 -5.03 21.94 -13.02
C MET A 286 -4.08 23.03 -13.54
N HIS A 287 -4.45 23.72 -14.62
CA HIS A 287 -3.62 24.79 -15.17
C HIS A 287 -3.47 25.95 -14.18
N LYS A 288 -4.56 26.33 -13.50
CA LYS A 288 -4.56 27.34 -12.44
C LYS A 288 -3.63 26.91 -11.30
N PHE A 289 -3.76 25.69 -10.80
CA PHE A 289 -2.89 25.14 -9.75
C PHE A 289 -1.41 25.20 -10.15
N ILE A 290 -1.07 24.73 -11.36
CA ILE A 290 0.32 24.75 -11.86
C ILE A 290 0.83 26.20 -11.96
N THR A 291 0.04 27.11 -12.53
CA THR A 291 0.43 28.51 -12.71
C THR A 291 0.64 29.23 -11.37
N GLU A 292 -0.21 28.97 -10.38
CA GLU A 292 -0.08 29.52 -9.03
C GLU A 292 1.20 29.03 -8.32
N GLN A 293 1.59 27.76 -8.52
CA GLN A 293 2.83 27.22 -7.97
C GLN A 293 4.09 27.81 -8.63
N LEU A 294 4.01 28.17 -9.92
CA LEU A 294 5.11 28.81 -10.66
C LEU A 294 5.33 30.29 -10.28
N ASN A 295 4.36 30.94 -9.65
CA ASN A 295 4.54 32.29 -9.09
C ASN A 295 5.35 32.28 -7.77
N SER A 296 5.65 31.09 -7.23
CA SER A 296 6.75 30.93 -6.28
C SER A 296 8.08 31.06 -7.04
N SER A 297 9.18 31.47 -6.41
CA SER A 297 10.47 31.79 -7.05
C SER A 297 11.22 30.62 -7.74
N ARG A 298 10.50 29.58 -8.16
CA ARG A 298 11.01 28.37 -8.80
C ARG A 298 11.04 28.54 -10.32
N VAL A 299 12.14 28.11 -10.94
CA VAL A 299 12.23 28.02 -12.40
C VAL A 299 11.31 26.88 -12.85
N PRO A 300 10.34 27.13 -13.75
CA PRO A 300 9.48 26.09 -14.29
C PRO A 300 10.31 24.99 -14.94
N LEU A 301 10.08 23.73 -14.57
CA LEU A 301 10.61 22.61 -15.33
C LEU A 301 9.81 22.51 -16.63
N CYS A 302 10.49 22.31 -17.75
CA CYS A 302 9.89 22.11 -19.06
C CYS A 302 10.40 20.80 -19.66
N ILE A 303 9.51 20.03 -20.29
CA ILE A 303 9.95 18.95 -21.18
C ILE A 303 10.44 19.57 -22.48
N ASN A 304 11.59 19.13 -22.97
CA ASN A 304 12.01 19.35 -24.35
C ASN A 304 11.53 18.16 -25.20
N PRO A 305 10.43 18.30 -25.98
CA PRO A 305 9.89 17.20 -26.77
C PRO A 305 10.83 16.76 -27.90
N GLN A 306 11.79 17.62 -28.26
CA GLN A 306 12.78 17.32 -29.28
C GLN A 306 13.96 16.50 -28.75
N SER A 307 14.12 16.40 -27.43
CA SER A 307 15.23 15.67 -26.80
C SER A 307 15.18 14.17 -27.12
N ALA A 308 16.36 13.55 -27.25
CA ALA A 308 16.46 12.12 -27.50
C ALA A 308 15.84 11.29 -26.36
N ALA A 309 16.00 11.75 -25.12
CA ALA A 309 15.41 11.11 -23.94
C ALA A 309 13.88 11.11 -24.00
N PHE A 310 13.25 12.25 -24.34
CA PHE A 310 11.80 12.32 -24.48
C PHE A 310 11.29 11.45 -25.64
N LYS A 311 11.95 11.50 -26.80
CA LYS A 311 11.59 10.67 -27.97
C LYS A 311 11.71 9.16 -27.70
N SER A 312 12.58 8.76 -26.78
CA SER A 312 12.69 7.36 -26.33
C SER A 312 11.64 6.99 -25.29
N PHE A 313 11.17 7.96 -24.48
CA PHE A 313 10.13 7.76 -23.46
C PHE A 313 8.72 7.73 -24.06
N ALA A 314 8.44 8.58 -25.05
CA ALA A 314 7.13 8.73 -25.68
C ALA A 314 6.78 7.65 -26.74
N ARG A 315 7.65 6.65 -26.93
CA ARG A 315 7.43 5.50 -27.82
C ARG A 315 6.96 4.30 -27.02
#